data_AF-A0A2H5QX64-F1
#
_entry.id   AF-A0A2H5QX64-F1
#
_cell.length_a   1.000
_cell.length_b   1.000
_cell.length_c   1.000
_cell.angle_alpha   90.00
_cell.angle_beta   90.00
_cell.angle_gamma   90.00
#
_symmetry.space_group_name_H-M   'P 1'
#
loop_
_entity.id
_entity.type
_entity.pdbx_description
1 polymer ?
#
loop_
_entity_poly.entity_id
_entity_poly.type
_entity_poly.pdbx_seq_one_letter_code
_entity_poly.pdbx_strand_id
1 'polypeptide(L)'
;MKENRLFDVLDARVLKEAREEEIITVAMLAKRCLNMIGKKRPTMKEVAFELAGIRASIGASIMQHNCDDIDFVAGHSTGLSEIGSSSAGSILNSVAFSVDADPLISNKW
;
A
#
# COMPACT_ATOMS: atom_id res chain seq x y z
N MET A 1 22.43 -4.05 -14.12
CA MET A 1 23.06 -3.91 -12.80
C MET A 1 24.13 -4.98 -12.72
N LYS A 2 25.41 -4.59 -12.69
CA LYS A 2 26.49 -5.55 -12.49
C LYS A 2 26.26 -6.18 -11.11
N GLU A 3 26.31 -7.51 -11.04
CA GLU A 3 26.09 -8.21 -9.78
C GLU A 3 27.03 -7.60 -8.71
N ASN A 4 26.48 -7.32 -7.52
CA ASN A 4 27.18 -6.83 -6.33
C ASN A 4 27.55 -5.34 -6.25
N ARG A 5 27.14 -4.50 -7.21
CA ARG A 5 27.44 -3.05 -7.17
C ARG A 5 26.24 -2.15 -6.82
N LEU A 6 25.27 -2.66 -6.06
CA LEU A 6 24.09 -1.88 -5.69
C LEU A 6 24.46 -0.64 -4.88
N PHE A 7 25.17 -0.86 -3.77
CA PHE A 7 25.43 0.18 -2.79
C PHE A 7 26.48 1.20 -3.28
N ASP A 8 27.33 0.82 -4.23
CA ASP A 8 28.33 1.70 -4.84
C ASP A 8 27.73 2.86 -5.66
N VAL A 9 26.49 2.72 -6.14
CA VAL A 9 25.88 3.67 -7.08
C VAL A 9 24.75 4.49 -6.46
N LEU A 10 24.38 4.19 -5.21
CA LEU A 10 23.30 4.89 -4.52
C LEU A 10 23.80 6.23 -3.98
N ASP A 11 22.90 7.22 -3.98
CA ASP A 11 23.15 8.50 -3.32
C ASP A 11 23.40 8.26 -1.83
N ALA A 12 24.37 8.97 -1.26
CA ALA A 12 24.77 8.81 0.13
C ALA A 12 23.60 9.03 1.12
N ARG A 13 22.59 9.84 0.76
CA ARG A 13 21.38 10.01 1.58
C ARG A 13 20.55 8.73 1.64
N VAL A 14 20.43 8.01 0.53
CA VAL A 14 19.69 6.73 0.49
C VAL A 14 20.36 5.70 1.40
N LEU A 15 21.69 5.62 1.38
CA LEU A 15 22.46 4.72 2.26
C LEU A 15 22.33 5.09 3.75
N LYS A 16 22.07 6.36 4.06
CA LYS A 16 21.90 6.85 5.43
C LYS A 16 20.47 6.66 5.95
N GLU A 17 19.47 6.83 5.09
CA GLU A 17 18.06 6.95 5.49
C GLU A 17 17.26 5.65 5.31
N ALA A 18 17.62 4.79 4.35
CA ALA A 18 16.88 3.59 4.04
C ALA A 18 17.58 2.33 4.58
N ARG A 19 16.79 1.34 4.98
CA ARG A 19 17.32 0.02 5.39
C ARG A 19 17.82 -0.76 4.18
N GLU A 20 18.79 -1.65 4.40
CA GLU A 20 19.36 -2.46 3.33
C GLU A 20 18.29 -3.27 2.60
N GLU A 21 17.34 -3.83 3.33
CA GLU A 21 16.25 -4.65 2.78
C GLU A 21 15.29 -3.84 1.90
N GLU A 22 15.02 -2.58 2.29
CA GLU A 22 14.18 -1.66 1.51
C GLU A 22 14.87 -1.29 0.20
N ILE A 23 16.16 -0.97 0.28
CA ILE A 23 17.02 -0.68 -0.87
C ILE A 23 17.04 -1.86 -1.84
N ILE A 24 17.28 -3.07 -1.34
CA ILE A 24 17.30 -4.30 -2.16
C ILE A 24 15.94 -4.51 -2.82
N THR A 25 14.85 -4.39 -2.07
CA THR A 25 13.49 -4.63 -2.58
C THR A 25 13.13 -3.68 -3.73
N VAL A 26 13.37 -2.38 -3.54
CA VAL A 26 13.13 -1.37 -4.59
C VAL A 26 14.08 -1.57 -5.77
N ALA A 27 15.35 -1.92 -5.53
CA ALA A 27 16.30 -2.19 -6.59
C ALA A 27 15.90 -3.41 -7.45
N MET A 28 15.35 -4.46 -6.84
CA MET A 28 14.83 -5.62 -7.59
C MET A 28 13.63 -5.25 -8.45
N LEU A 29 12.72 -4.40 -7.96
CA LEU A 29 11.61 -3.86 -8.76
C LEU A 29 12.14 -3.02 -9.94
N ALA A 30 13.07 -2.11 -9.69
CA ALA A 30 13.71 -1.30 -10.73
C ALA A 30 14.42 -2.17 -11.78
N LYS A 31 15.10 -3.24 -11.36
CA LYS A 31 15.74 -4.21 -12.27
C LYS A 31 14.72 -4.85 -13.22
N ARG A 32 13.52 -5.17 -12.75
CA ARG A 32 12.43 -5.69 -13.61
C ARG A 32 11.85 -4.61 -14.52
N CYS A 33 11.64 -3.38 -14.04
CA CYS A 33 11.18 -2.26 -14.85
C CYS A 33 12.15 -1.93 -16.00
N LEU A 34 13.45 -2.05 -15.76
CA LEU A 34 14.51 -1.76 -16.72
C LEU A 34 14.90 -2.98 -17.58
N ASN A 35 14.06 -4.02 -17.64
CA ASN A 35 14.34 -5.19 -18.47
C ASN A 35 14.49 -4.77 -19.95
N MET A 36 15.53 -5.27 -20.62
CA MET A 36 15.78 -4.97 -22.04
C MET A 36 14.68 -5.53 -22.94
N ILE A 37 14.05 -6.63 -22.52
CA ILE A 37 12.90 -7.23 -23.19
C ILE A 37 11.64 -6.54 -22.66
N GLY A 38 11.06 -5.64 -23.46
CA GLY A 38 9.89 -4.85 -23.06
C GLY A 38 8.71 -5.69 -22.58
N LYS A 39 8.45 -6.84 -23.22
CA LYS A 39 7.39 -7.79 -22.82
C LYS A 39 7.58 -8.43 -21.44
N LYS A 40 8.80 -8.36 -20.87
CA LYS A 40 9.12 -8.86 -19.52
C LYS A 40 9.08 -7.75 -18.47
N ARG A 41 8.84 -6.50 -18.86
CA ARG A 41 8.66 -5.39 -17.91
C ARG A 41 7.31 -5.55 -17.23
N PRO A 42 7.20 -5.29 -15.93
CA PRO A 42 5.91 -5.21 -15.27
C PRO A 42 5.08 -4.06 -15.84
N THR A 43 3.77 -4.21 -15.76
CA THR A 43 2.80 -3.14 -16.03
C THR A 43 2.86 -2.10 -14.91
N MET A 44 2.46 -0.85 -15.20
CA MET A 44 2.39 0.18 -14.15
C MET A 44 1.44 -0.16 -13.02
N LYS A 45 0.40 -0.97 -13.28
CA LYS A 45 -0.49 -1.49 -12.24
C LYS A 45 0.24 -2.39 -11.26
N GLU A 46 1.06 -3.31 -11.76
CA GLU A 46 1.89 -4.18 -10.92
C GLU A 46 2.95 -3.38 -10.16
N VAL A 47 3.63 -2.44 -10.82
CA VAL A 47 4.61 -1.56 -10.18
C VAL A 47 3.97 -0.75 -9.05
N ALA A 48 2.79 -0.16 -9.27
CA ALA A 48 2.08 0.60 -8.26
C ALA A 48 1.63 -0.27 -7.08
N PHE A 49 1.15 -1.49 -7.36
CA PHE A 49 0.76 -2.45 -6.33
C PHE A 49 1.95 -2.86 -5.46
N GLU A 50 3.09 -3.19 -6.07
CA GLU A 50 4.29 -3.58 -5.34
C GLU A 50 4.85 -2.43 -4.49
N LEU A 51 4.90 -1.21 -5.03
CA LEU A 51 5.32 -0.03 -4.26
C LEU A 51 4.38 0.29 -3.09
N ALA A 52 3.07 0.07 -3.25
CA ALA A 52 2.12 0.21 -2.16
C ALA A 52 2.38 -0.83 -1.06
N GLY A 53 2.69 -2.08 -1.43
CA GLY A 53 3.11 -3.13 -0.50
C GLY A 53 4.37 -2.76 0.27
N ILE A 54 5.42 -2.31 -0.43
CA ILE A 54 6.68 -1.86 0.20
C ILE A 54 6.40 -0.75 1.23
N ARG A 55 5.62 0.26 0.86
CA ARG A 55 5.27 1.37 1.77
C ARG A 55 4.49 0.89 3.00
N ALA A 56 3.57 -0.06 2.83
CA ALA A 56 2.82 -0.64 3.94
C ALA A 56 3.72 -1.44 4.88
N SER A 57 4.67 -2.22 4.36
CA SER A 57 5.65 -2.96 5.16
C SER A 57 6.56 -2.03 5.96
N ILE A 58 6.96 -0.90 5.40
CA ILE A 58 7.74 0.13 6.11
C ILE A 58 6.89 0.73 7.24
N GLY A 59 5.65 1.13 6.96
CA GLY A 59 4.74 1.68 7.96
C GLY A 59 4.47 0.71 9.12
N ALA A 60 4.30 -0.58 8.83
CA ALA A 60 4.15 -1.61 9.86
C ALA A 60 5.42 -1.81 10.70
N SER A 61 6.61 -1.65 10.11
CA SER A 61 7.88 -1.77 10.83
C SER A 61 8.18 -0.55 11.72
N ILE A 62 7.72 0.64 11.36
CA ILE A 62 7.90 1.87 12.17
C ILE A 62 7.05 1.80 13.45
N MET A 63 5.88 1.17 13.40
CA MET A 63 5.02 0.95 14.57
C MET A 63 5.64 0.04 15.64
N GLN A 64 6.71 -0.70 15.35
CA GLN A 64 7.41 -1.54 16.33
C GLN A 64 8.52 -0.82 17.09
N HIS A 65 8.97 0.36 16.64
CA HIS A 65 10.10 1.07 17.27
C HIS A 65 9.69 2.19 18.24
N ASN A 66 8.41 2.60 18.25
CA ASN A 66 7.89 3.61 19.16
C ASN A 66 6.68 3.07 19.91
N CYS A 67 6.93 2.20 20.89
CA CYS A 67 5.96 1.86 21.93
C CYS A 67 6.47 2.50 23.23
N ASP A 68 6.42 3.83 23.29
CA ASP A 68 6.30 4.56 24.54
C ASP A 68 4.89 5.16 24.53
N ASP A 69 4.11 4.79 25.55
CA ASP A 69 2.66 4.92 25.65
C ASP A 69 2.09 6.25 25.14
N ILE A 70 1.17 6.17 24.18
CA ILE A 70 0.19 7.25 23.94
C ILE A 70 -1.19 6.65 24.19
N ASP A 71 -1.70 6.83 25.40
CA ASP A 71 -3.08 6.52 25.78
C ASP A 71 -4.05 7.40 24.97
N PHE A 72 -4.58 6.85 23.88
CA PHE A 72 -5.60 7.53 23.09
C PHE A 72 -6.98 7.19 23.66
N VAL A 73 -7.43 8.02 24.61
CA VAL A 73 -8.82 8.07 25.09
C VAL A 73 -9.77 8.15 23.90
N ALA A 74 -10.54 7.07 23.70
CA ALA A 74 -11.55 6.96 22.65
C ALA A 74 -12.69 7.96 22.88
N GLY A 75 -12.62 9.10 22.19
CA GLY A 75 -13.73 10.04 22.07
C GLY A 75 -14.92 9.40 21.35
N HIS A 76 -15.90 8.97 22.14
CA HIS A 76 -17.23 8.62 21.66
C HIS A 76 -17.93 9.89 21.11
N SER A 77 -18.43 9.82 19.88
CA SER A 77 -19.64 10.58 19.53
C SER A 77 -20.76 9.56 19.30
N THR A 78 -21.75 9.71 20.16
CA THR A 78 -22.92 8.89 20.39
C THR A 78 -23.81 8.79 19.15
N GLY A 79 -24.16 7.55 18.80
CA GLY A 79 -25.28 7.19 17.92
C GLY A 79 -25.79 5.81 18.34
N LEU A 80 -26.58 5.79 19.41
CA LEU A 80 -27.12 4.59 20.05
C LEU A 80 -28.36 4.08 19.32
N SER A 81 -28.37 2.82 18.91
CA SER A 81 -29.54 1.95 19.03
C SER A 81 -29.11 0.49 19.10
N GLU A 82 -29.35 -0.07 20.27
CA GLU A 82 -29.16 -1.47 20.63
C GLU A 82 -30.20 -2.35 19.91
N ILE A 83 -29.84 -3.60 19.62
CA ILE A 83 -30.61 -4.83 19.93
C ILE A 83 -29.95 -6.01 19.21
N GLY A 84 -29.54 -7.03 19.98
CA GLY A 84 -29.32 -8.39 19.49
C GLY A 84 -27.90 -8.95 19.65
N SER A 85 -27.57 -9.43 20.84
CA SER A 85 -26.46 -10.36 21.03
C SER A 85 -26.70 -11.66 20.23
N SER A 86 -25.81 -12.01 19.30
CA SER A 86 -25.58 -13.41 18.89
C SER A 86 -24.30 -13.60 18.07
N SER A 87 -23.36 -14.35 18.65
CA SER A 87 -22.40 -15.31 18.08
C SER A 87 -21.87 -15.16 16.63
N ALA A 88 -20.54 -15.05 16.56
CA ALA A 88 -19.61 -15.58 15.55
C ALA A 88 -19.86 -15.27 14.06
N GLY A 89 -18.98 -14.45 13.50
CA GLY A 89 -18.78 -14.40 12.05
C GLY A 89 -18.09 -13.11 11.61
N SER A 90 -16.79 -13.19 11.35
CA SER A 90 -16.04 -12.14 10.66
C SER A 90 -16.70 -11.86 9.30
N ILE A 91 -17.17 -10.63 9.06
CA ILE A 91 -17.60 -10.21 7.73
C ILE A 91 -16.55 -9.25 7.17
N LEU A 92 -15.88 -9.74 6.12
CA LEU A 92 -15.00 -8.99 5.23
C LEU A 92 -15.79 -7.83 4.64
N ASN A 93 -15.45 -6.59 5.00
CA ASN A 93 -16.06 -5.43 4.37
C ASN A 93 -15.43 -5.21 2.99
N SER A 94 -15.98 -5.90 1.99
CA SER A 94 -15.77 -5.55 0.59
C SER A 94 -16.68 -4.38 0.28
N VAL A 95 -16.12 -3.17 0.17
CA VAL A 95 -16.87 -2.01 -0.32
C VAL A 95 -17.31 -2.26 -1.76
N ALA A 96 -18.58 -2.61 -1.92
CA ALA A 96 -19.26 -2.58 -3.21
C ALA A 96 -19.56 -1.11 -3.55
N PHE A 97 -18.93 -0.59 -4.59
CA PHE A 97 -19.30 0.71 -5.15
C PHE A 97 -20.61 0.55 -5.93
N SER A 98 -21.72 0.82 -5.27
CA SER A 98 -23.02 0.97 -5.93
C SER A 98 -23.21 2.45 -6.24
N VAL A 99 -23.12 2.81 -7.51
CA VAL A 99 -23.73 4.05 -8.01
C VAL A 99 -24.79 3.64 -9.01
N ASP A 100 -26.03 3.86 -8.59
CA ASP A 100 -27.22 3.67 -9.41
C ASP A 100 -27.13 4.48 -10.69
N ALA A 101 -27.55 3.84 -11.78
CA ALA A 101 -27.74 4.47 -13.07
C ALA A 101 -28.97 5.39 -13.02
N ASP A 102 -28.81 6.63 -13.48
CA ASP A 102 -29.92 7.53 -13.78
C ASP A 102 -29.98 7.71 -15.31
N PRO A 103 -30.98 7.14 -16.03
CA PRO A 103 -30.97 7.14 -17.48
C PRO A 103 -31.95 8.17 -18.04
N LEU A 104 -31.61 9.46 -18.06
CA LEU A 104 -32.32 10.42 -18.91
C LEU A 104 -31.37 11.55 -19.35
N ILE A 105 -31.04 11.57 -20.65
CA ILE A 105 -31.17 12.76 -21.49
C ILE A 105 -31.24 12.30 -22.95
N SER A 106 -32.38 12.62 -23.56
CA SER A 106 -32.65 12.54 -24.99
C SER A 106 -31.84 13.62 -25.72
N ASN A 107 -30.95 13.24 -26.62
CA ASN A 107 -30.53 14.11 -27.72
C ASN A 107 -31.08 13.57 -29.04
N LYS A 108 -31.96 14.38 -29.63
CA LYS A 108 -32.57 14.20 -30.94
C LYS A 108 -32.00 15.33 -31.81
N TRP A 109 -31.59 14.95 -33.02
CA TRP A 109 -31.01 15.74 -34.13
C TRP A 109 -29.50 16.03 -34.02
#